data_AF-A0A3A8N9S3-F1
#
_entry.id   AF-A0A3A8N9S3-F1
#
_cell.length_a   1.000
_cell.length_b   1.000
_cell.length_c   1.000
_cell.angle_alpha   90.00
_cell.angle_beta   90.00
_cell.angle_gamma   90.00
#
_symmetry.space_group_name_H-M   'P 1'
#
loop_
_entity.id
_entity.type
_entity.pdbx_description
1 polymer ?
#
loop_
_entity_poly.entity_id
_entity_poly.type
_entity_poly.pdbx_seq_one_letter_code
_entity_poly.pdbx_strand_id
1 'polypeptide(L)' 'MAPPPVHGQVGLTRRELERELAWMLRSIPDDPRELVKLFSHSVVALLDKNNEAIARSLAQREASNGARGHG' A
#
# COMPACT_ATOMS: atom_id res chain seq x y z
N MET A 1 4.35 -11.13 14.79
CA MET A 1 4.98 -9.79 14.81
C MET A 1 5.30 -9.38 13.38
N ALA A 2 4.83 -8.22 12.92
CA ALA A 2 5.33 -7.60 11.70
C ALA A 2 6.74 -7.04 11.98
N PRO A 3 7.70 -7.14 11.06
CA PRO A 3 9.03 -6.57 11.27
C PRO A 3 8.93 -5.05 11.50
N PRO A 4 9.82 -4.47 12.32
CA PRO A 4 9.84 -3.03 12.52
C PRO A 4 10.06 -2.33 11.16
N PRO A 5 9.38 -1.19 10.91
CA PRO A 5 9.61 -0.42 9.70
C PRO A 5 11.09 -0.04 9.62
N VAL A 6 11.75 -0.45 8.54
CA VAL A 6 13.13 -0.04 8.27
C VAL A 6 13.17 1.48 8.14
N HIS A 7 14.11 2.15 8.80
CA HIS A 7 14.32 3.59 8.64
C HIS A 7 14.43 3.90 7.14
N GLY A 8 13.45 4.62 6.59
CA GLY A 8 13.40 4.85 5.14
C GLY A 8 12.26 4.16 4.39
N GLN A 9 11.41 3.34 5.03
CA GLN A 9 10.25 2.76 4.35
C GLN A 9 9.22 3.84 3.94
N VAL A 10 8.75 3.76 2.69
CA VAL A 10 7.72 4.61 2.08
C VAL A 10 6.71 3.70 1.39
N GLY A 11 5.42 3.93 1.61
CA GLY A 11 4.37 3.06 1.06
C GLY A 11 4.15 1.77 1.85
N LEU A 12 3.33 0.87 1.29
CA LEU A 12 3.01 -0.44 1.87
C LEU A 12 4.23 -1.37 1.79
N THR A 13 4.43 -2.19 2.82
CA THR A 13 5.36 -3.32 2.75
C THR A 13 4.90 -4.33 1.69
N ARG A 14 5.84 -5.15 1.21
CA ARG A 14 5.52 -6.33 0.41
C ARG A 14 4.42 -7.22 1.04
N ARG A 15 4.52 -7.49 2.35
CA ARG A 15 3.54 -8.33 3.07
C ARG A 15 2.15 -7.68 3.11
N GLU A 16 2.08 -6.36 3.22
CA GLU A 16 0.82 -5.63 3.17
C GLU A 16 0.23 -5.67 1.76
N LEU A 17 1.04 -5.42 0.72
CA LEU A 17 0.60 -5.54 -0.67
C LEU A 17 0.06 -6.95 -0.98
N GLU A 18 0.78 -7.99 -0.57
CA GLU A 18 0.35 -9.39 -0.74
C GLU A 18 -0.96 -9.67 0.01
N ARG A 19 -1.13 -9.15 1.23
CA ARG A 19 -2.36 -9.31 2.02
C ARG A 19 -3.54 -8.59 1.36
N GLU A 20 -3.36 -7.35 0.92
CA GLU A 20 -4.41 -6.59 0.25
C GLU A 20 -4.80 -7.24 -1.08
N LEU A 21 -3.83 -7.71 -1.86
CA LEU A 21 -4.07 -8.46 -3.10
C LEU A 21 -4.86 -9.75 -2.84
N ALA A 22 -4.46 -10.54 -1.85
CA ALA A 22 -5.16 -11.77 -1.48
C ALA A 22 -6.60 -11.49 -1.04
N TRP A 23 -6.83 -10.38 -0.33
CA TRP A 23 -8.17 -9.96 0.05
C TRP A 23 -9.04 -9.57 -1.15
N MET A 24 -8.48 -8.85 -2.13
CA MET A 24 -9.19 -8.47 -3.36
C MET A 24 -9.50 -9.68 -4.25
N LEU A 25 -8.58 -10.65 -4.30
CA LEU A 25 -8.73 -11.88 -5.09
C LEU A 25 -9.46 -13.02 -4.35
N ARG A 26 -10.02 -12.77 -3.16
CA ARG A 26 -10.69 -13.81 -2.35
C ARG A 26 -11.93 -14.40 -3.01
N SER A 27 -12.53 -13.65 -3.94
CA SER A 27 -13.75 -14.04 -4.66
C SER A 27 -13.44 -14.07 -6.14
N ILE A 28 -13.01 -15.24 -6.61
CA ILE A 28 -12.71 -15.48 -8.03
C ILE A 28 -14.05 -15.61 -8.77
N PRO A 29 -14.26 -14.88 -9.89
CA PRO A 29 -15.48 -14.99 -10.68
C PRO A 29 -15.56 -16.35 -11.37
N ASP A 30 -16.78 -16.87 -11.53
CA ASP A 30 -17.02 -18.09 -12.32
C ASP A 30 -16.78 -17.88 -13.83
N ASP A 31 -16.99 -16.65 -14.32
CA ASP A 31 -16.70 -16.28 -15.72
C ASP A 31 -15.22 -15.87 -15.86
N PRO A 32 -14.40 -16.58 -16.67
CA PRO A 32 -13.00 -16.24 -16.91
C PRO A 32 -12.80 -14.86 -17.55
N ARG A 33 -13.79 -14.28 -18.22
CA ARG A 33 -13.69 -12.93 -18.78
C ARG A 33 -13.70 -11.85 -17.68
N GLU A 34 -14.45 -12.10 -16.61
CA GLU A 34 -14.48 -11.20 -15.46
C GLU A 34 -13.20 -11.30 -14.62
N LEU A 35 -12.40 -12.37 -14.78
CA LEU A 35 -11.10 -12.51 -14.10
C LEU A 35 -10.12 -11.42 -14.53
N VAL A 36 -10.06 -11.10 -15.83
CA VAL A 36 -9.17 -10.04 -16.34
C VAL A 36 -9.57 -8.69 -15.74
N LYS A 37 -10.88 -8.41 -15.69
CA LYS A 37 -11.42 -7.19 -15.10
C LYS A 37 -11.16 -7.11 -13.59
N LEU A 38 -11.34 -8.21 -12.86
CA LEU A 38 -11.00 -8.29 -11.44
C LEU A 38 -9.51 -8.01 -11.21
N PHE A 39 -8.64 -8.61 -12.03
CA PHE A 39 -7.20 -8.40 -11.92
C PHE A 39 -6.81 -6.95 -12.20
N SER A 40 -7.29 -6.36 -13.31
CA SER A 40 -7.03 -4.96 -13.64
C SER A 40 -7.52 -4.02 -12.54
N HIS A 41 -8.72 -4.24 -12.00
CA HIS A 41 -9.26 -3.46 -10.89
C HIS A 41 -8.39 -3.60 -9.62
N SER A 42 -7.98 -4.83 -9.30
CA SER A 42 -7.18 -5.11 -8.11
C SER A 42 -5.80 -4.43 -8.17
N VAL A 43 -5.17 -4.40 -9.35
CA VAL A 43 -3.89 -3.70 -9.54
C VAL A 43 -4.05 -2.19 -9.34
N VAL A 44 -5.06 -1.56 -9.96
CA VAL A 44 -5.30 -0.12 -9.79
C VAL A 44 -5.60 0.21 -8.32
N ALA A 45 -6.48 -0.56 -7.68
CA ALA A 45 -6.82 -0.34 -6.27
C ALA A 45 -5.61 -0.52 -5.32
N LEU A 46 -4.68 -1.43 -5.63
CA LEU A 46 -3.43 -1.58 -4.89
C LEU A 46 -2.49 -0.39 -5.09
N LEU A 47 -2.38 0.13 -6.31
CA LEU A 47 -1.59 1.33 -6.59
C LEU A 47 -2.13 2.53 -5.82
N ASP A 48 -3.45 2.72 -5.80
CA ASP A 48 -4.10 3.81 -5.06
C ASP A 48 -3.81 3.70 -3.56
N LYS A 49 -4.04 2.52 -2.96
CA LYS A 49 -3.71 2.26 -1.54
C LYS A 49 -2.24 2.51 -1.22
N ASN A 50 -1.35 2.12 -2.12
CA ASN A 50 0.08 2.33 -1.95
C ASN A 50 0.44 3.82 -2.05
N ASN A 51 -0.13 4.55 -3.02
CA ASN A 51 0.07 6.00 -3.19
C ASN A 51 -0.38 6.77 -1.96
N GLU A 52 -1.51 6.41 -1.36
CA GLU A 52 -1.95 7.01 -0.09
C GLU A 52 -0.97 6.70 1.05
N ALA A 53 -0.46 5.46 1.14
CA ALA A 53 0.52 5.08 2.14
C ALA A 53 1.83 5.87 1.97
N ILE A 54 2.30 6.05 0.73
CA ILE A 54 3.44 6.88 0.37
C ILE A 54 3.20 8.32 0.84
N ALA A 55 2.06 8.92 0.48
CA ALA A 55 1.73 10.30 0.85
C ALA A 55 1.73 10.50 2.37
N ARG A 56 1.14 9.56 3.13
CA ARG A 56 1.18 9.58 4.60
C ARG A 56 2.60 9.47 5.15
N SER A 57 3.42 8.57 4.61
CA SER A 57 4.81 8.41 5.05
C SER A 57 5.65 9.66 4.78
N LEU A 58 5.44 10.32 3.64
CA LEU A 58 6.15 11.55 3.29
C LEU A 58 5.73 12.71 4.22
N ALA A 59 4.42 12.91 4.44
CA ALA A 59 3.92 13.94 5.34
C ALA A 59 4.44 13.75 6.79
N GLN A 60 4.51 12.52 7.28
CA GLN A 60 5.08 12.21 8.60
C GLN A 60 6.57 12.56 8.71
N ARG A 61 7.34 12.34 7.64
CA ARG A 61 8.76 12.71 7.59
C ARG A 61 8.97 14.22 7.59
N GLU A 62 8.17 14.94 6.81
CA GLU A 62 8.20 16.41 6.78
C GLU A 62 7.88 16.99 8.16
N ALA A 63 6.84 16.49 8.82
CA ALA A 63 6.49 16.89 10.18
C ALA A 63 7.62 16.59 11.19
N SER A 64 8.27 15.43 11.06
CA SER A 64 9.37 15.03 11.94
C SER A 64 10.65 15.85 11.72
N ASN A 65 10.93 16.26 10.48
CA ASN A 65 12.07 17.12 10.16
C ASN A 65 11.84 18.59 10.55
N GLY A 66 10.61 19.09 10.50
CA GLY A 66 10.26 20.45 10.93
C GLY A 66 10.43 20.70 12.44
N ALA A 67 10.29 19.65 13.26
CA ALA A 67 10.43 19.75 14.72
C ALA A 67 11.89 19.86 15.23
N ARG A 68 12.89 19.64 14.37
CA ARG A 68 14.32 19.66 14.73
C ARG A 68 15.04 21.00 14.44
N GLY A 69 14.32 22.02 13.95
CA GLY A 69 14.91 23.28 13.46
C GLY A 69 14.80 24.50 14.38
N HIS A 70 14.20 24.40 15.57
CA HIS A 70 14.12 25.51 16.53
C HIS A 70 14.67 25.09 17.90
N GLY A 71 15.96 25.36 18.10
CA GLY A 71 16.67 25.25 19.38
C GLY A 71 17.95 26.04 19.30
#